data_AF-A0A8J2SD71-F1
#
_entry.id   AF-A0A8J2SD71-F1
#
_cell.length_a   1.000
_cell.length_b   1.000
_cell.length_c   1.000
_cell.angle_alpha   90.00
_cell.angle_beta   90.00
_cell.angle_gamma   90.00
#
_symmetry.space_group_name_H-M   'P 1'
#
loop_
_entity.id
_entity.type
_entity.pdbx_description
1 polymer ?
#
loop_
_entity_poly.entity_id
_entity_poly.type
_entity_poly.pdbx_seq_one_letter_code
_entity_poly.pdbx_strand_id
1 'polypeptide(L)'
;MGLTLTQAFQIHAVVGILFCLPVFTSGISGFLETITNGQLTDPDMFTLHLAGVDFSKNMMIALQCYAGTKMNAEAQKLLAWTYVAMCAMCGSCLFIYPFAPLTECVPPLLYETIVPTVYIVAIMGTGKGKSS
;
A
#
# COMPACT_ATOMS: atom_id res chain seq x y z
N MET A 1 -6.64 -3.45 23.98
CA MET A 1 -7.56 -3.82 22.88
C MET A 1 -6.72 -3.86 21.61
N GLY A 2 -6.52 -5.02 21.00
CA GLY A 2 -5.58 -5.17 19.86
C GLY A 2 -6.27 -4.94 18.51
N LEU A 3 -5.52 -4.45 17.52
CA LEU A 3 -5.99 -4.36 16.13
C LEU A 3 -6.22 -5.78 15.59
N THR A 4 -7.34 -6.02 14.90
CA THR A 4 -7.63 -7.29 14.23
C THR A 4 -7.14 -7.29 12.78
N LEU A 5 -6.96 -8.48 12.19
CA LEU A 5 -6.60 -8.60 10.77
C LEU A 5 -7.66 -7.98 9.85
N THR A 6 -8.95 -8.15 10.16
CA THR A 6 -10.03 -7.50 9.42
C THR A 6 -9.91 -5.98 9.42
N GLN A 7 -9.61 -5.38 10.58
CA GLN A 7 -9.38 -3.94 10.68
C GLN A 7 -8.12 -3.51 9.90
N ALA A 8 -7.05 -4.31 9.94
CA ALA A 8 -5.85 -4.05 9.14
C ALA A 8 -6.14 -4.05 7.63
N PHE A 9 -6.94 -5.00 7.12
CA PHE A 9 -7.40 -4.99 5.72
C PHE A 9 -8.24 -3.76 5.39
N GLN A 10 -9.14 -3.34 6.27
CA GLN A 10 -9.94 -2.13 6.06
C GLN A 10 -9.07 -0.88 5.99
N ILE A 11 -8.08 -0.74 6.88
CA ILE A 11 -7.13 0.37 6.84
C ILE A 11 -6.32 0.33 5.55
N HIS A 12 -5.80 -0.83 5.15
CA HIS A 12 -5.04 -0.97 3.92
C HIS A 12 -5.87 -0.58 2.68
N ALA A 13 -7.13 -1.01 2.61
CA ALA A 13 -8.03 -0.63 1.53
C ALA A 13 -8.23 0.89 1.44
N VAL A 14 -8.43 1.56 2.59
CA VAL A 14 -8.57 3.02 2.63
C VAL A 14 -7.28 3.70 2.18
N VAL A 15 -6.13 3.30 2.74
CA VAL A 15 -4.83 3.87 2.38
C VAL A 15 -4.54 3.71 0.89
N GLY A 16 -4.81 2.54 0.31
CA GLY A 16 -4.66 2.29 -1.12
C GLY A 16 -5.59 3.15 -1.99
N ILE A 17 -6.85 3.30 -1.61
CA ILE A 17 -7.80 4.15 -2.35
C ILE A 17 -7.38 5.63 -2.28
N LEU A 18 -6.95 6.11 -1.10
CA LEU A 18 -6.47 7.48 -0.94
C LEU A 18 -5.28 7.78 -1.86
N PHE A 19 -4.38 6.80 -2.04
CA PHE A 19 -3.25 6.91 -2.96
C PHE A 19 -3.68 6.99 -4.43
N CYS A 20 -4.83 6.41 -4.77
CA CYS A 20 -5.40 6.42 -6.11
C CYS A 20 -6.33 7.61 -6.38
N LEU A 21 -6.73 8.39 -5.36
CA LEU A 21 -7.66 9.52 -5.51
C LEU A 21 -7.27 10.50 -6.64
N PRO A 22 -5.99 10.87 -6.83
CA PRO A 22 -5.59 11.78 -7.89
C PRO A 22 -5.93 11.28 -9.30
N VAL A 23 -6.02 9.96 -9.50
CA VAL A 23 -6.46 9.39 -10.80
C VAL A 23 -7.90 9.76 -11.11
N PHE A 24 -8.77 9.75 -10.11
CA PHE A 24 -10.19 10.03 -10.30
C PHE A 24 -10.48 11.53 -10.52
N THR A 25 -9.60 12.42 -10.06
CA THR A 25 -9.75 13.87 -10.24
C THR A 25 -9.01 14.41 -11.45
N SER A 26 -7.81 13.89 -11.72
CA SER A 26 -6.83 14.49 -12.64
C SER A 26 -6.20 13.47 -13.61
N GLY A 27 -6.73 12.25 -13.66
CA GLY A 27 -6.18 11.16 -14.47
C GLY A 27 -4.81 10.67 -13.97
N ILE A 28 -4.16 9.83 -14.77
CA ILE A 28 -2.86 9.22 -14.40
C ILE A 28 -1.77 10.27 -14.14
N SER A 29 -1.84 11.44 -14.78
CA SER A 29 -0.91 12.54 -14.54
C SER A 29 -0.96 13.05 -13.09
N GLY A 30 -2.16 13.16 -12.48
CA GLY A 30 -2.26 13.56 -11.08
C GLY A 30 -1.69 12.53 -10.10
N PHE A 31 -1.78 11.24 -10.46
CA PHE A 31 -1.13 10.18 -9.69
C PHE A 31 0.39 10.28 -9.77
N LEU A 32 0.93 10.48 -10.98
CA LEU A 32 2.36 10.74 -11.20
C LEU A 32 2.85 11.97 -10.41
N GLU A 33 2.11 13.07 -10.45
CA GLU A 33 2.44 14.27 -9.68
C GLU A 33 2.55 13.96 -8.18
N THR A 34 1.64 13.14 -7.66
CA THR A 34 1.63 12.73 -6.24
C THR A 34 2.84 11.84 -5.89
N ILE A 35 3.16 10.85 -6.71
CA ILE A 35 4.25 9.90 -6.42
C ILE A 35 5.64 10.45 -6.75
N THR A 36 5.73 11.41 -7.67
CA THR A 36 6.98 12.10 -8.03
C THR A 36 7.18 13.41 -7.29
N ASN A 37 6.24 13.80 -6.42
CA ASN A 37 6.24 15.11 -5.75
C ASN A 37 6.39 16.28 -6.73
N GLY A 38 5.71 16.19 -7.88
CA GLY A 38 5.74 17.19 -8.96
C GLY A 38 7.05 17.27 -9.75
N GLN A 39 8.03 16.40 -9.51
CA GLN A 39 9.32 16.43 -10.22
C GLN A 39 9.19 16.00 -11.69
N LEU A 40 8.15 15.23 -12.04
CA LEU A 40 7.89 14.81 -13.41
C LEU A 40 6.71 15.59 -14.00
N THR A 41 7.01 16.71 -14.65
CA THR A 41 5.98 17.62 -15.20
C THR A 41 5.49 17.24 -16.59
N ASP A 42 6.35 16.63 -17.42
CA ASP A 42 6.03 16.19 -18.78
C ASP A 42 6.35 14.69 -18.97
N PRO A 43 5.53 13.78 -18.41
CA PRO A 43 5.75 12.35 -18.55
C PRO A 43 5.50 11.89 -19.99
N ASP A 44 6.39 11.04 -20.51
CA ASP A 44 6.15 10.36 -21.78
C ASP A 44 5.03 9.30 -21.67
N MET A 45 4.56 8.81 -22.82
CA MET A 45 3.49 7.81 -22.88
C MET A 45 3.85 6.50 -22.17
N PHE A 46 5.13 6.14 -22.14
CA PHE A 46 5.59 4.94 -21.45
C PHE A 46 5.42 5.09 -19.93
N THR A 47 5.83 6.23 -19.38
CA THR A 47 5.73 6.55 -17.95
C THR A 47 4.27 6.66 -17.51
N LEU A 48 3.42 7.28 -18.32
CA LEU A 48 1.98 7.28 -18.11
C LEU A 48 1.40 5.86 -18.10
N HIS A 49 1.87 4.98 -19.00
CA HIS A 49 1.40 3.60 -19.02
C HIS A 49 1.83 2.81 -17.77
N LEU A 50 3.08 2.98 -17.32
CA LEU A 50 3.57 2.38 -16.08
C LEU A 50 2.77 2.84 -14.86
N ALA A 51 2.50 4.14 -14.78
CA ALA A 51 1.66 4.69 -13.72
C ALA A 51 0.21 4.17 -13.77
N GLY A 52 -0.34 3.95 -14.97
CA GLY A 52 -1.64 3.28 -15.15
C GLY A 52 -1.65 1.82 -14.67
N VAL A 53 -0.55 1.10 -14.88
CA VAL A 53 -0.37 -0.26 -14.36
C VAL A 53 -0.33 -0.24 -12.82
N ASP A 54 0.37 0.72 -12.22
CA ASP A 54 0.46 0.84 -10.76
C ASP A 54 -0.87 1.26 -10.11
N PHE A 55 -1.62 2.16 -10.75
CA PHE A 55 -3.01 2.42 -10.38
C PHE A 55 -3.86 1.14 -10.40
N SER A 56 -3.78 0.36 -11.47
CA SER A 56 -4.54 -0.90 -11.61
C SER A 56 -4.18 -1.91 -10.51
N LYS A 57 -2.88 -2.02 -10.17
CA LYS A 57 -2.42 -2.85 -9.04
C LYS A 57 -2.99 -2.38 -7.71
N ASN A 58 -3.00 -1.08 -7.44
CA ASN A 58 -3.58 -0.53 -6.21
C ASN A 58 -5.09 -0.82 -6.11
N MET A 59 -5.82 -0.75 -7.22
CA MET A 59 -7.24 -1.16 -7.25
C MET A 59 -7.42 -2.65 -6.97
N MET A 60 -6.55 -3.50 -7.53
CA MET A 60 -6.53 -4.93 -7.22
C MET A 60 -6.24 -5.19 -5.73
N ILE A 61 -5.30 -4.47 -5.13
CA ILE A 61 -4.98 -4.57 -3.70
C ILE A 61 -6.20 -4.19 -2.86
N ALA A 62 -6.94 -3.14 -3.21
CA ALA A 62 -8.17 -2.78 -2.49
C ALA A 62 -9.23 -3.89 -2.54
N LEU A 63 -9.41 -4.53 -3.71
CA LEU A 63 -10.32 -5.68 -3.86
C LEU A 63 -9.87 -6.89 -3.05
N GLN A 64 -8.57 -7.19 -3.04
CA GLN A 64 -8.02 -8.27 -2.23
C GLN A 64 -8.12 -7.98 -0.73
N CYS A 65 -7.99 -6.72 -0.30
CA CYS A 65 -8.26 -6.32 1.09
C CYS A 65 -9.72 -6.60 1.46
N TYR A 66 -10.67 -6.25 0.57
CA TYR A 66 -12.08 -6.61 0.75
C TYR A 66 -12.27 -8.13 0.86
N ALA A 67 -11.66 -8.91 -0.05
CA ALA A 67 -11.70 -10.37 0.01
C ALA A 67 -11.11 -10.90 1.33
N GLY A 68 -9.99 -10.33 1.80
CA GLY A 68 -9.35 -10.63 3.08
C GLY A 68 -10.29 -10.46 4.27
N THR A 69 -11.18 -9.46 4.26
CA THR A 69 -12.20 -9.30 5.33
C THR A 69 -13.19 -10.46 5.44
N LYS A 70 -13.31 -11.29 4.40
CA LYS A 70 -14.24 -12.43 4.33
C LYS A 70 -13.55 -13.78 4.53
N MET A 71 -12.21 -13.80 4.61
CA MET A 71 -11.43 -15.01 4.81
C MET A 71 -11.45 -15.47 6.27
N ASN A 72 -11.18 -16.76 6.48
CA ASN A 72 -10.90 -17.29 7.81
C ASN A 72 -9.54 -16.77 8.35
N ALA A 73 -9.29 -16.96 9.64
CA ALA A 73 -8.12 -16.38 10.32
C ALA A 73 -6.76 -16.85 9.74
N GLU A 74 -6.66 -18.10 9.28
CA GLU A 74 -5.43 -18.64 8.72
C GLU A 74 -5.13 -18.00 7.35
N ALA A 75 -6.13 -17.97 6.46
CA ALA A 75 -6.03 -17.33 5.16
C ALA A 75 -5.79 -15.81 5.26
N GLN A 76 -6.44 -15.14 6.23
CA GLN A 76 -6.17 -13.73 6.54
C GLN A 76 -4.70 -13.51 6.92
N LYS A 77 -4.13 -14.37 7.77
CA LYS A 77 -2.74 -14.24 8.21
C LYS A 77 -1.76 -14.46 7.06
N LEU A 78 -2.04 -15.44 6.17
CA LEU A 78 -1.23 -15.67 4.97
C LEU A 78 -1.27 -14.44 4.05
N LEU A 79 -2.45 -13.94 3.73
CA LEU A 79 -2.60 -12.75 2.87
C LEU A 79 -1.91 -11.52 3.50
N ALA A 80 -2.07 -11.31 4.81
CA ALA A 80 -1.41 -10.21 5.52
C ALA A 80 0.12 -10.25 5.38
N TRP A 81 0.74 -11.44 5.50
CA TRP A 81 2.19 -11.57 5.30
C TRP A 81 2.62 -11.27 3.86
N THR A 82 1.79 -11.57 2.86
CA THR A 82 2.11 -11.18 1.48
C THR A 82 2.13 -9.66 1.29
N TYR A 83 1.26 -8.91 1.98
CA TYR A 83 1.30 -7.45 1.95
C TYR A 83 2.50 -6.87 2.69
N VAL A 84 2.87 -7.44 3.84
CA VAL A 84 4.11 -7.05 4.53
C VAL A 84 5.33 -7.29 3.63
N ALA A 85 5.39 -8.44 2.95
CA ALA A 85 6.47 -8.77 2.02
C ALA A 85 6.48 -7.83 0.80
N MET A 86 5.32 -7.50 0.24
CA MET A 86 5.19 -6.54 -0.86
C MET A 86 5.78 -5.17 -0.47
N CYS A 87 5.42 -4.64 0.70
CA CYS A 87 5.98 -3.39 1.19
C CYS A 87 7.49 -3.47 1.41
N ALA A 88 8.01 -4.58 1.96
CA ALA A 88 9.44 -4.77 2.09
C ALA A 88 10.18 -4.77 0.73
N MET A 89 9.59 -5.41 -0.29
CA MET A 89 10.14 -5.40 -1.66
C MET A 89 10.08 -4.00 -2.28
N CYS A 90 8.96 -3.27 -2.12
CA CYS A 90 8.83 -1.89 -2.61
C CYS A 90 9.82 -0.95 -1.91
N GLY A 91 9.97 -1.06 -0.60
CA GLY A 91 10.96 -0.32 0.19
C GLY A 91 12.39 -0.54 -0.32
N SER A 92 12.75 -1.75 -0.76
CA SER A 92 14.06 -2.00 -1.37
C SER A 92 14.31 -1.21 -2.65
N CYS A 93 13.26 -0.95 -3.45
CA CYS A 93 13.36 -0.13 -4.66
C CYS A 93 13.72 1.32 -4.35
N LEU A 94 13.25 1.87 -3.21
CA LEU A 94 13.59 3.24 -2.79
C LEU A 94 15.09 3.42 -2.52
N PHE A 95 15.81 2.34 -2.19
CA PHE A 95 17.26 2.38 -1.96
C PHE A 95 18.08 2.06 -3.22
N ILE A 96 17.57 1.19 -4.10
CA ILE A 96 18.28 0.79 -5.33
C ILE A 96 18.12 1.84 -6.43
N TYR A 97 16.92 2.43 -6.56
CA TYR A 97 16.60 3.42 -7.59
C TYR A 97 15.90 4.63 -6.96
N PRO A 98 16.64 5.49 -6.23
CA PRO A 98 16.06 6.69 -5.64
C PRO A 98 15.66 7.69 -6.73
N PHE A 99 14.37 7.93 -6.90
CA PHE A 99 13.83 8.94 -7.83
C PHE A 99 13.91 10.37 -7.27
N ALA A 100 14.03 10.50 -5.94
CA ALA A 100 14.19 11.73 -5.19
C ALA A 100 14.86 11.43 -3.83
N PRO A 101 15.34 12.44 -3.09
CA PRO A 101 15.71 12.25 -1.69
C PRO A 101 14.55 11.63 -0.90
N LEU A 102 14.84 10.70 0.01
CA LEU A 102 13.80 10.02 0.80
C LEU A 102 12.88 11.01 1.55
N THR A 103 13.41 12.15 1.97
CA THR A 103 12.66 13.23 2.63
C THR A 103 11.54 13.82 1.76
N GLU A 104 11.61 13.65 0.44
CA GLU A 104 10.64 14.15 -0.54
C GLU A 104 9.65 13.06 -0.98
N CYS A 105 9.93 11.78 -0.69
CA CYS A 105 9.05 10.65 -0.99
C CYS A 105 7.99 10.41 0.11
N VAL A 106 7.42 11.48 0.70
CA VAL A 106 6.56 11.39 1.89
C VAL A 106 5.33 10.50 1.66
N PRO A 107 4.54 10.65 0.57
CA PRO A 107 3.35 9.81 0.39
C PRO A 107 3.69 8.30 0.24
N PRO A 108 4.66 7.89 -0.62
CA PRO A 108 5.10 6.50 -0.68
C PRO A 108 5.60 5.97 0.67
N LEU A 109 6.41 6.74 1.40
CA LEU A 109 6.93 6.31 2.70
C LEU A 109 5.83 6.11 3.75
N LEU A 110 4.78 6.92 3.74
CA LEU A 110 3.62 6.72 4.62
C LEU A 110 2.90 5.41 4.29
N TYR A 111 2.71 5.10 3.00
CA TYR A 111 2.14 3.82 2.58
C TYR A 111 3.00 2.63 3.05
N GLU A 112 4.29 2.69 2.75
CA GLU A 112 5.29 1.66 3.06
C GLU A 112 5.53 1.47 4.56
N THR A 113 5.10 2.40 5.41
CA THR A 113 5.22 2.28 6.87
C THR A 113 3.91 1.87 7.52
N ILE A 114 2.79 2.51 7.16
CA ILE A 114 1.48 2.26 7.76
C ILE A 114 1.00 0.85 7.47
N VAL A 115 1.04 0.43 6.20
CA VAL A 115 0.49 -0.87 5.76
C VAL A 115 1.17 -2.05 6.46
N PRO A 116 2.51 -2.21 6.45
CA PRO A 116 3.13 -3.34 7.14
C PRO A 116 2.96 -3.25 8.66
N THR A 117 2.96 -2.03 9.24
CA THR A 117 2.78 -1.84 10.69
C THR A 117 1.41 -2.34 11.15
N VAL A 118 0.33 -2.00 10.44
CA VAL A 118 -1.01 -2.45 10.84
C VAL A 118 -1.15 -3.97 10.77
N TYR A 119 -0.57 -4.63 9.77
CA TYR A 119 -0.58 -6.09 9.71
C TYR A 119 0.30 -6.73 10.78
N ILE A 120 1.51 -6.24 11.01
CA ILE A 120 2.41 -6.77 12.05
C ILE A 120 1.76 -6.64 13.43
N VAL A 121 1.19 -5.48 13.76
CA VAL A 121 0.48 -5.26 15.03
C VAL A 121 -0.71 -6.20 15.17
N ALA A 122 -1.49 -6.41 14.11
CA ALA A 122 -2.61 -7.34 14.14
C ALA A 122 -2.18 -8.80 14.31
N ILE A 123 -1.10 -9.21 13.65
CA ILE A 123 -0.52 -10.56 13.73
C ILE A 123 0.07 -10.81 15.13
N MET A 124 0.78 -9.84 15.70
CA MET A 124 1.35 -9.97 17.05
C MET A 124 0.27 -9.89 18.14
N GLY A 125 -0.77 -9.08 17.93
CA GLY A 125 -1.89 -8.92 18.85
C GLY A 125 -2.76 -10.18 18.96
N THR A 126 -2.95 -10.91 17.86
CA THR A 126 -3.69 -12.18 17.83
C THR A 126 -2.99 -13.31 18.59
N GLY A 127 -1.68 -13.23 18.82
CA GLY A 127 -0.92 -14.18 19.64
C GLY A 127 -1.05 -13.96 21.16
N LYS A 128 -1.42 -12.76 21.61
CA LYS A 128 -1.47 -12.40 23.04
C LYS A 128 -2.76 -12.82 23.76
N GLY A 129 -3.73 -13.41 23.06
CA GLY A 129 -5.01 -13.86 23.62
C GLY A 129 -5.14 -15.36 23.86
N LYS A 130 -4.06 -16.16 23.65
CA LYS A 130 -4.07 -17.62 23.82
C LYS A 130 -3.31 -18.13 25.05
N SER A 131 -3.01 -17.25 26.01
CA SER A 131 -2.40 -17.63 27.29
C SER A 131 -3.28 -17.16 28.46
N SER A 132 -4.32 -17.94 28.76
CA SER A 132 -4.93 -18.05 30.09
C SER A 132 -5.75 -19.33 30.14
#